data_AF-X1L6S8-F1
#
_entry.id   AF-X1L6S8-F1
#
_cell.length_a   1.000
_cell.length_b   1.000
_cell.length_c   1.000
_cell.angle_alpha   90.00
_cell.angle_beta   90.00
_cell.angle_gamma   90.00
#
_symmetry.space_group_name_H-M   'P 1'
#
loop_
_entity.id
_entity.type
_entity.pdbx_description
1 polymer ?
#
loop_
_entity_poly.entity_id
_entity_poly.type
_entity_poly.pdbx_seq_one_letter_code
_entity_poly.pdbx_strand_id
1 'polypeptide(L)'
;MEVIGKRLAEAKGDLAGMISTRIPNEILSLFNKFISEVVGSDSIDTLDGESYRIISEGIKQFQNNGKGLDIECPIESILEADCIIVVGADPESANPI
;
A
#
# COMPACT_ATOMS: atom_id res chain seq x y z
N MET A 1 -3.67 1.82 28.98
CA MET A 1 -4.48 1.69 27.75
C MET A 1 -5.76 2.53 27.80
N GLU A 2 -6.54 2.53 28.89
CA GLU A 2 -7.81 3.29 28.99
C GLU A 2 -7.69 4.79 28.68
N VAL A 3 -6.65 5.47 29.18
CA VAL A 3 -6.46 6.91 28.96
C VAL A 3 -6.23 7.24 27.48
N ILE A 4 -5.51 6.39 26.77
CA ILE A 4 -5.22 6.57 25.34
C ILE A 4 -6.49 6.33 24.53
N GLY A 5 -7.22 5.25 24.80
CA GLY A 5 -8.48 4.95 24.13
C GLY A 5 -9.54 6.05 24.33
N LYS A 6 -9.63 6.63 25.53
CA LYS A 6 -10.57 7.72 25.82
C LYS A 6 -10.23 9.00 25.05
N ARG A 7 -8.94 9.39 25.03
CA ARG A 7 -8.47 10.56 24.26
C ARG A 7 -8.66 10.38 22.74
N LEU A 8 -8.44 9.18 22.22
CA LEU A 8 -8.69 8.84 20.82
C LEU A 8 -10.16 8.94 20.45
N ALA A 9 -11.06 8.48 21.34
CA ALA A 9 -12.50 8.60 21.13
C ALA A 9 -13.03 10.04 21.23
N GLU A 10 -12.33 10.92 21.96
CA GLU A 10 -12.66 12.34 22.08
C GLU A 10 -12.19 13.16 20.86
N ALA A 11 -11.09 12.76 20.21
CA ALA A 11 -10.51 13.44 19.04
C ALA A 11 -11.11 13.01 17.68
N LYS A 12 -12.30 12.39 17.68
CA LYS A 12 -12.95 11.83 16.49
C LYS A 12 -12.92 12.78 15.29
N GLY A 13 -12.37 12.31 14.18
CA GLY A 13 -12.30 13.03 12.91
C GLY A 13 -11.01 13.85 12.68
N ASP A 14 -10.23 14.16 13.72
CA ASP A 14 -9.01 14.99 13.62
C ASP A 14 -7.70 14.16 13.59
N LEU A 15 -7.82 12.84 13.47
CA LEU A 15 -6.68 11.93 13.54
C LEU A 15 -6.47 11.20 12.22
N ALA A 16 -5.22 11.15 11.79
CA ALA A 16 -4.79 10.34 10.65
C ALA A 16 -3.93 9.16 11.14
N GLY A 17 -4.16 8.00 10.55
CA GLY A 17 -3.33 6.81 10.75
C GLY A 17 -2.23 6.74 9.70
N MET A 18 -0.99 6.47 10.12
CA MET A 18 0.12 6.19 9.20
C MET A 18 0.83 4.93 9.63
N ILE A 19 1.06 4.01 8.69
CA ILE A 19 1.63 2.69 9.00
C ILE A 19 2.66 2.22 7.95
N SER A 20 3.64 1.44 8.38
CA SER A 20 4.64 0.84 7.47
C SER A 20 4.04 -0.37 6.75
N THR A 21 4.25 -0.49 5.44
CA THR A 21 3.87 -1.70 4.67
C THR A 21 4.72 -2.93 5.03
N ARG A 22 5.86 -2.72 5.71
CA ARG A 22 6.80 -3.78 6.12
C ARG A 22 6.32 -4.65 7.29
N ILE A 23 5.11 -4.43 7.79
CA ILE A 23 4.54 -5.22 8.89
C ILE A 23 3.59 -6.30 8.34
N PRO A 24 3.27 -7.34 9.12
CA PRO A 24 2.38 -8.40 8.66
C PRO A 24 0.99 -7.91 8.24
N ASN A 25 0.40 -8.57 7.25
CA ASN A 25 -0.92 -8.24 6.71
C ASN A 25 -2.03 -8.24 7.76
N GLU A 26 -1.94 -9.13 8.75
CA GLU A 26 -2.87 -9.21 9.87
C GLU A 26 -2.83 -7.91 10.70
N ILE A 27 -1.64 -7.32 10.87
CA ILE A 27 -1.46 -6.06 11.59
C ILE A 27 -1.94 -4.87 10.76
N LEU A 28 -1.68 -4.87 9.44
CA LEU A 28 -2.23 -3.86 8.53
C LEU A 28 -3.76 -3.86 8.57
N SER A 29 -4.38 -5.05 8.51
CA SER A 29 -5.82 -5.23 8.60
C SER A 29 -6.37 -4.76 9.95
N LEU A 30 -5.70 -5.11 11.06
CA LEU A 30 -6.07 -4.66 12.40
C LEU A 30 -5.97 -3.14 12.53
N PHE A 31 -4.92 -2.52 12.00
CA PHE A 31 -4.73 -1.08 12.05
C PHE A 31 -5.80 -0.34 11.24
N ASN A 32 -6.12 -0.84 10.04
CA ASN A 32 -7.18 -0.28 9.22
C ASN A 32 -8.53 -0.28 9.97
N LYS A 33 -8.90 -1.41 10.58
CA LYS A 33 -10.12 -1.50 11.41
C LYS A 33 -10.06 -0.59 12.62
N PHE A 34 -8.91 -0.50 13.28
CA PHE A 34 -8.75 0.39 14.42
C PHE A 34 -8.99 1.85 14.05
N ILE A 35 -8.39 2.36 12.97
CA ILE A 35 -8.55 3.76 12.57
C ILE A 35 -9.98 4.03 12.06
N SER A 36 -10.52 3.15 11.21
CA SER A 36 -11.86 3.34 10.64
C SER A 36 -12.99 3.11 11.64
N GLU A 37 -12.96 2.03 12.43
CA GLU A 37 -14.08 1.64 13.29
C GLU A 37 -13.97 2.19 14.72
N VAL A 38 -12.75 2.30 15.28
CA VAL A 38 -12.56 2.75 16.68
C VAL A 38 -12.29 4.24 16.74
N VAL A 39 -11.37 4.75 15.92
CA VAL A 39 -11.06 6.19 15.85
C VAL A 39 -12.12 6.94 15.05
N GLY A 40 -12.80 6.27 14.10
CA GLY A 40 -13.82 6.90 13.25
C GLY A 40 -13.20 7.84 12.23
N SER A 41 -12.01 7.52 11.73
CA SER A 41 -11.31 8.31 10.72
C SER A 41 -11.11 7.50 9.44
N ASP A 42 -11.34 8.14 8.31
CA ASP A 42 -11.03 7.59 6.98
C ASP A 42 -9.64 8.03 6.49
N SER A 43 -8.92 8.83 7.29
CA SER A 43 -7.57 9.32 6.95
C SER A 43 -6.53 8.28 7.35
N ILE A 44 -6.24 7.36 6.44
CA ILE A 44 -5.23 6.30 6.62
C ILE A 44 -4.26 6.35 5.44
N ASP A 45 -2.96 6.34 5.73
CA ASP A 45 -1.92 6.22 4.71
C ASP A 45 -0.83 5.23 5.12
N THR A 46 -0.03 4.82 4.15
CA THR A 46 1.17 4.02 4.37
C THR A 46 2.42 4.83 4.07
N LEU A 47 3.56 4.42 4.63
CA LEU A 47 4.85 5.08 4.35
C LEU A 47 5.22 5.05 2.86
N ASP A 48 4.70 4.07 2.12
CA ASP A 48 4.95 3.86 0.69
C ASP A 48 3.74 4.26 -0.18
N GLY A 49 2.77 4.99 0.41
CA GLY A 49 1.50 5.32 -0.23
C GLY A 49 1.65 6.18 -1.50
N GLU A 50 2.67 7.05 -1.56
CA GLU A 50 2.98 7.81 -2.78
C GLU A 50 3.30 6.89 -3.97
N SER A 51 4.25 5.97 -3.78
CA SER A 51 4.66 5.02 -4.82
C SER A 51 3.48 4.18 -5.31
N TYR A 52 2.66 3.67 -4.38
CA TYR A 52 1.50 2.84 -4.74
C TYR A 52 0.41 3.64 -5.48
N ARG A 53 0.17 4.90 -5.09
CA ARG A 53 -0.79 5.80 -5.77
C ARG A 53 -0.39 6.02 -7.23
N ILE A 54 0.88 6.30 -7.50
CA ILE A 54 1.39 6.51 -8.87
C ILE A 54 1.15 5.26 -9.72
N ILE A 55 1.51 4.08 -9.21
CA ILE A 55 1.32 2.81 -9.91
C ILE A 55 -0.18 2.56 -10.18
N SER A 56 -1.03 2.70 -9.15
CA SER A 56 -2.46 2.45 -9.24
C SER A 56 -3.18 3.37 -10.24
N GLU A 57 -2.84 4.67 -10.26
CA GLU A 57 -3.43 5.63 -11.19
C GLU A 57 -2.94 5.42 -12.62
N GLY A 58 -1.65 5.07 -12.81
CA GLY A 58 -1.13 4.67 -14.11
C GLY A 58 -1.91 3.47 -14.68
N ILE A 59 -2.04 2.39 -13.91
CA ILE A 59 -2.78 1.19 -14.31
C ILE A 59 -4.22 1.54 -14.69
N LYS A 60 -4.91 2.31 -13.83
CA LYS A 60 -6.30 2.73 -14.05
C LYS A 60 -6.49 3.51 -15.36
N GLN A 61 -5.55 4.41 -15.70
CA GLN A 61 -5.62 5.20 -16.93
C GLN A 61 -5.44 4.35 -18.19
N PHE A 62 -4.57 3.34 -18.16
CA PHE A 62 -4.29 2.50 -19.33
C PHE A 62 -5.31 1.36 -19.54
N GLN A 63 -6.10 1.02 -18.52
CA GLN A 63 -6.94 -0.18 -18.56
C GLN A 63 -8.41 0.03 -18.98
N ASN A 64 -8.86 1.25 -19.26
CA ASN A 64 -10.24 1.51 -19.72
C ASN A 64 -11.31 0.80 -18.83
N ASN A 65 -11.08 0.74 -17.50
CA ASN A 65 -11.88 0.04 -16.47
C ASN A 65 -11.96 -1.51 -16.55
N GLY A 66 -11.07 -2.20 -17.29
CA GLY A 66 -11.26 -3.62 -17.64
C GLY A 66 -10.60 -4.70 -16.77
N LYS A 67 -9.44 -4.48 -16.12
CA LYS A 67 -8.68 -5.57 -15.45
C LYS A 67 -7.74 -5.16 -14.30
N GLY A 68 -8.24 -4.69 -13.16
CA GLY A 68 -7.55 -4.69 -11.84
C GLY A 68 -6.02 -4.41 -11.75
N LEU A 69 -5.41 -4.84 -10.66
CA LEU A 69 -3.95 -4.79 -10.43
C LEU A 69 -3.23 -6.08 -10.88
N ASP A 70 -3.93 -6.98 -11.58
CA ASP A 70 -3.40 -8.25 -12.11
C ASP A 70 -2.52 -8.03 -13.35
N ILE A 71 -1.62 -7.05 -13.29
CA ILE A 71 -0.57 -6.81 -14.29
C ILE A 71 0.78 -7.39 -13.85
N GLU A 72 0.87 -7.89 -12.61
CA GLU A 72 2.11 -8.47 -12.11
C GLU A 72 2.40 -9.79 -12.81
N CYS A 73 3.59 -9.84 -13.41
CA CYS A 73 4.14 -11.05 -14.00
C CYS A 73 4.80 -11.88 -12.89
N PRO A 74 4.56 -13.21 -12.82
CA PRO A 74 5.27 -14.05 -11.86
C PRO A 74 6.78 -13.99 -12.13
N ILE A 75 7.59 -14.11 -11.07
CA ILE A 75 9.05 -13.96 -11.15
C ILE A 75 9.69 -15.03 -12.04
N GLU A 76 9.07 -16.21 -12.13
CA GLU A 76 9.52 -17.33 -12.95
C GLU A 76 9.53 -16.96 -14.44
N SER A 77 8.63 -16.09 -14.89
CA SER A 77 8.59 -15.64 -16.28
C SER A 77 9.78 -14.76 -16.68
N ILE A 78 10.55 -14.24 -15.72
CA ILE A 78 11.81 -13.53 -16.01
C ILE A 78 12.80 -14.50 -16.69
N LEU A 79 12.80 -15.78 -16.29
CA LEU A 79 13.71 -16.79 -16.84
C LEU A 79 13.34 -17.21 -18.27
N GLU A 80 12.08 -17.04 -18.65
CA GLU A 80 11.53 -17.39 -19.96
C GLU A 80 11.54 -16.20 -20.94
N ALA A 81 11.88 -15.01 -20.47
CA ALA A 81 11.82 -13.79 -21.26
C ALA A 81 12.97 -13.70 -22.27
N ASP A 82 12.64 -13.48 -23.55
CA ASP A 82 13.62 -13.16 -24.58
C ASP A 82 14.21 -11.74 -24.41
N CYS A 83 13.47 -10.85 -23.75
CA CYS A 83 13.84 -9.45 -23.54
C CYS A 83 13.20 -8.90 -22.27
N ILE A 84 13.98 -8.17 -21.48
CA ILE A 84 13.53 -7.45 -20.28
C ILE A 84 13.80 -5.96 -20.49
N ILE A 85 12.78 -5.13 -20.32
CA ILE A 85 12.88 -3.67 -20.40
C ILE A 85 12.81 -3.10 -18.98
N VAL A 86 13.87 -2.43 -18.55
CA VAL A 86 13.97 -1.76 -17.25
C VAL A 86 13.94 -0.25 -17.45
N VAL A 87 12.97 0.44 -16.85
CA VAL A 87 12.81 1.89 -16.94
C VAL A 87 12.79 2.51 -15.55
N GLY A 88 13.69 3.45 -15.28
CA GLY A 88 13.71 4.20 -14.02
C GLY A 88 14.04 3.37 -12.77
N ALA A 89 14.54 2.15 -12.94
CA ALA A 89 14.91 1.25 -11.86
C ALA A 89 16.36 0.78 -12.03
N ASP A 90 17.00 0.50 -10.90
CA ASP A 90 18.31 -0.14 -10.81
C ASP A 90 18.16 -1.45 -10.01
N PRO A 91 18.02 -2.60 -10.69
CA PRO A 91 17.83 -3.89 -10.01
C PRO A 91 19.03 -4.28 -9.15
N GLU A 92 20.26 -3.91 -9.52
CA GLU A 92 21.45 -4.31 -8.75
C GLU A 92 21.45 -3.73 -7.34
N SER A 93 20.97 -2.49 -7.17
CA SER A 93 20.89 -1.86 -5.86
C SER A 93 19.58 -2.17 -5.12
N ALA A 94 18.45 -2.19 -5.83
CA ALA A 94 17.13 -2.29 -5.21
C ALA A 94 16.64 -3.75 -5.03
N ASN A 95 16.96 -4.65 -5.96
CA ASN A 95 16.49 -6.04 -5.98
C ASN A 95 17.60 -6.99 -6.48
N PRO A 96 18.65 -7.21 -5.69
CA PRO A 96 19.85 -7.93 -6.13
C PRO A 96 19.69 -9.45 -6.28
N ILE A 97 18.54 -10.03 -5.90
CA ILE A 97 18.26 -11.48 -5.91
C ILE A 97 17.04 -11.74 -6.78
#